data_AF-A0A0R1LV09-F1
#
_entry.id   AF-A0A0R1LV09-F1
#
_cell.length_a   1.000
_cell.length_b   1.000
_cell.length_c   1.000
_cell.angle_alpha   90.00
_cell.angle_beta   90.00
_cell.angle_gamma   90.00
#
_symmetry.space_group_name_H-M   'P 1'
#
loop_
_entity.id
_entity.type
_entity.pdbx_description
1 polymer ?
#
loop_
_entity_poly.entity_id
_entity_poly.type
_entity_poly.pdbx_seq_one_letter_code
_entity_poly.pdbx_strand_id
1 'polypeptide(L)'
;MDNKWRWLPVALGGGWFSYHWLSRRAVQSLPTAGRRDCQSTPTPTLFIPGWGGNAWTYNGMLRWFARQGYAAKVLTVRVDYRNHLHFQGAWTGQADNPTIQVLFDRNLTFDYRQQTRWVTQILRALHRRYGVTSYNAVAHSWGGSAMVQSLVQDGADPSLPRLRRLVLLGTPVNEGQANQPDPAYQRLLTLRQNLWANAGAEIHNVYGRLAGHATDGQVPVWQATALRGVVAQSPIHYTEHPIPGLGHGRLHSARKMWQLIAQLLWLKKDD
;
A
#
# COMPACT_ATOMS: atom_id res chain seq x y z
N MET A 1 -13.87 -21.83 48.20
CA MET A 1 -12.90 -22.00 47.10
C MET A 1 -13.35 -21.11 45.96
N ASP A 2 -12.68 -19.96 45.81
CA ASP A 2 -13.19 -18.79 45.10
C ASP A 2 -13.00 -18.82 43.57
N ASN A 3 -14.05 -18.33 42.92
CA ASN A 3 -14.33 -18.29 41.48
C ASN A 3 -13.51 -17.21 40.73
N LYS A 4 -12.21 -17.06 41.03
CA LYS A 4 -11.40 -15.92 40.54
C LYS A 4 -10.96 -15.99 39.06
N TRP A 5 -11.22 -17.09 38.36
CA TRP A 5 -10.70 -17.31 37.00
C TRP A 5 -11.75 -17.31 35.88
N ARG A 6 -13.06 -17.17 36.19
CA ARG A 6 -14.13 -17.22 35.16
C ARG A 6 -14.27 -15.96 34.30
N TRP A 7 -13.65 -14.84 34.70
CA TRP A 7 -13.75 -13.56 33.98
C TRP A 7 -12.59 -13.32 32.99
N LEU A 8 -11.48 -14.06 33.10
CA LEU A 8 -10.31 -13.88 32.24
C LEU A 8 -10.58 -14.15 30.76
N PRO A 9 -11.32 -15.19 30.35
CA PRO A 9 -11.69 -15.38 28.95
C PRO A 9 -12.60 -14.26 28.41
N VAL A 10 -13.47 -13.70 29.26
CA VAL A 10 -14.40 -12.62 28.91
C VAL A 10 -13.68 -11.27 28.80
N ALA A 11 -12.71 -10.99 29.68
CA ALA A 11 -11.89 -9.79 29.63
C ALA A 11 -10.89 -9.82 28.45
N LEU A 12 -10.26 -10.97 28.18
CA LEU A 12 -9.39 -11.16 27.02
C LEU A 12 -10.18 -11.14 25.71
N GLY A 13 -11.36 -11.77 25.68
CA GLY A 13 -12.29 -11.68 24.55
C GLY A 13 -12.76 -10.25 24.31
N GLY A 14 -13.22 -9.55 25.34
CA GLY A 14 -13.67 -8.16 25.27
C GLY A 14 -12.56 -7.19 24.84
N GLY A 15 -11.34 -7.38 25.32
CA GLY A 15 -10.16 -6.62 24.90
C GLY A 15 -9.78 -6.88 23.44
N TRP A 16 -9.79 -8.13 23.00
CA TRP A 16 -9.55 -8.53 21.61
C TRP A 16 -10.61 -7.98 20.65
N PHE A 17 -11.89 -8.11 21.00
CA PHE A 17 -13.01 -7.55 20.23
C PHE A 17 -12.93 -6.02 20.16
N SER A 18 -12.66 -5.36 21.29
CA SER A 18 -12.51 -3.89 21.34
C SER A 18 -11.32 -3.42 20.50
N TYR A 19 -10.17 -4.09 20.59
CA TYR A 19 -9.00 -3.81 19.77
C TYR A 19 -9.32 -3.99 18.28
N HIS A 20 -9.92 -5.12 17.88
CA HIS A 20 -10.28 -5.35 16.49
C HIS A 20 -11.32 -4.37 15.97
N TRP A 21 -12.29 -3.96 16.79
CA TRP A 21 -13.28 -2.98 16.38
C TRP A 21 -12.67 -1.58 16.25
N LEU A 22 -11.88 -1.14 17.22
CA LEU A 22 -11.23 0.18 17.20
C LEU A 22 -10.16 0.30 16.11
N SER A 23 -9.37 -0.75 15.88
CA SER A 23 -8.32 -0.79 14.84
C SER A 23 -8.89 -0.78 13.41
N ARG A 24 -10.17 -1.12 13.23
CA ARG A 24 -10.88 -1.02 11.94
C ARG A 24 -11.48 0.35 11.65
N ARG A 25 -11.47 1.28 12.62
CA ARG A 25 -12.05 2.61 12.46
C ARG A 25 -11.20 3.47 11.53
N ALA A 26 -11.43 3.29 10.24
CA ALA A 26 -10.95 4.20 9.21
C ALA A 26 -11.57 5.59 9.39
N VAL A 27 -10.83 6.60 8.98
CA VAL A 27 -11.39 7.93 8.83
C VAL A 27 -12.50 7.91 7.79
N GLN A 28 -13.59 8.63 8.08
CA GLN A 28 -14.66 8.86 7.12
C GLN A 28 -14.14 9.64 5.90
N SER A 29 -15.00 9.86 4.91
CA SER A 29 -14.63 10.67 3.76
C SER A 29 -14.16 12.06 4.20
N LEU A 30 -13.03 12.52 3.68
CA LEU A 30 -12.43 13.82 3.98
C LEU A 30 -12.29 14.58 2.66
N PRO A 31 -13.13 15.59 2.39
CA PRO A 31 -12.97 16.42 1.22
C PRO A 31 -11.66 17.22 1.31
N THR A 32 -11.19 17.71 0.17
CA THR A 32 -10.03 18.59 0.05
C THR A 32 -10.45 19.86 -0.68
N ALA A 33 -9.89 21.01 -0.30
CA ALA A 33 -10.07 22.26 -1.05
C ALA A 33 -9.15 22.34 -2.27
N GLY A 34 -8.29 21.33 -2.48
CA GLY A 34 -7.26 21.33 -3.51
C GLY A 34 -6.07 22.25 -3.19
N ARG A 35 -5.01 22.16 -3.99
CA ARG A 35 -3.79 22.96 -3.87
C ARG A 35 -3.29 23.36 -5.26
N ARG A 36 -2.86 24.61 -5.45
CA ARG A 36 -2.51 25.16 -6.79
C ARG A 36 -1.28 24.53 -7.43
N ASP A 37 -0.31 24.17 -6.60
CA ASP A 37 0.95 23.50 -6.96
C ASP A 37 0.80 21.96 -7.00
N CYS A 38 -0.42 21.44 -6.82
CA CYS A 38 -0.72 20.04 -7.08
C CYS A 38 -1.30 19.83 -8.49
N GLN A 39 -0.95 18.71 -9.11
CA GLN A 39 -1.69 18.17 -10.25
C GLN A 39 -2.98 17.57 -9.71
N SER A 40 -4.14 18.09 -10.14
CA SER A 40 -5.41 17.41 -9.87
C SER A 40 -5.61 16.30 -10.89
N THR A 41 -5.94 15.10 -10.41
CA THR A 41 -6.31 13.95 -11.25
C THR A 41 -7.45 13.17 -10.63
N PRO A 42 -8.36 12.59 -11.44
CA PRO A 42 -9.36 11.63 -10.94
C PRO A 42 -8.74 10.27 -10.58
N THR A 43 -7.44 10.06 -10.82
CA THR A 43 -6.73 8.80 -10.58
C THR A 43 -6.67 8.48 -9.07
N PRO A 44 -7.36 7.43 -8.58
CA PRO A 44 -7.35 7.09 -7.17
C PRO A 44 -6.00 6.55 -6.71
N THR A 45 -5.62 6.88 -5.49
CA THR A 45 -4.42 6.36 -4.81
C THR A 45 -4.82 5.38 -3.71
N LEU A 46 -4.45 4.12 -3.87
CA LEU A 46 -4.68 3.08 -2.87
C LEU A 46 -3.59 3.12 -1.80
N PHE A 47 -3.99 3.01 -0.53
CA PHE A 47 -3.08 2.89 0.62
C PHE A 47 -3.17 1.48 1.18
N ILE A 48 -2.14 0.67 0.94
CA ILE A 48 -2.11 -0.77 1.19
C ILE A 48 -1.17 -1.08 2.36
N PRO A 49 -1.71 -1.50 3.52
CA PRO A 49 -0.90 -1.73 4.71
C PRO A 49 -0.09 -3.03 4.62
N GLY A 50 0.98 -3.10 5.40
CA GLY A 50 1.75 -4.33 5.61
C GLY A 50 1.13 -5.28 6.64
N TRP A 51 1.90 -6.29 7.05
CA TRP A 51 1.55 -7.25 8.08
C TRP A 51 1.16 -6.56 9.40
N GLY A 52 0.06 -7.01 10.01
CA GLY A 52 -0.51 -6.43 11.22
C GLY A 52 -1.07 -5.01 11.06
N GLY A 53 -1.00 -4.42 9.86
CA GLY A 53 -1.50 -3.09 9.60
C GLY A 53 -3.03 -3.01 9.69
N ASN A 54 -3.52 -1.82 10.04
CA ASN A 54 -4.93 -1.56 10.27
C ASN A 54 -5.26 -0.09 9.94
N ALA A 55 -6.43 0.40 10.33
CA ALA A 55 -6.82 1.76 9.98
C ALA A 55 -5.84 2.82 10.50
N TRP A 56 -5.23 2.59 11.66
CA TRP A 56 -4.32 3.56 12.28
C TRP A 56 -3.04 3.76 11.47
N THR A 57 -2.63 2.78 10.67
CA THR A 57 -1.45 2.85 9.79
C THR A 57 -1.45 4.11 8.91
N TYR A 58 -2.62 4.49 8.37
CA TYR A 58 -2.76 5.60 7.42
C TYR A 58 -3.72 6.70 7.86
N ASN A 59 -4.55 6.51 8.90
CA ASN A 59 -5.51 7.52 9.33
C ASN A 59 -4.89 8.91 9.55
N GLY A 60 -3.73 8.98 10.22
CA GLY A 60 -3.02 10.24 10.46
C GLY A 60 -2.56 10.92 9.17
N MET A 61 -1.99 10.13 8.27
CA MET A 61 -1.49 10.57 6.97
C MET A 61 -2.61 11.07 6.06
N LEU A 62 -3.71 10.33 5.95
CA LEU A 62 -4.85 10.69 5.11
C LEU A 62 -5.55 11.96 5.62
N ARG A 63 -5.68 12.14 6.94
CA ARG A 63 -6.14 13.41 7.52
C ARG A 63 -5.20 14.56 7.20
N TRP A 64 -3.90 14.30 7.17
CA TRP A 64 -2.92 15.33 6.84
C TRP A 64 -3.01 15.72 5.37
N PHE A 65 -3.09 14.76 4.44
CA PHE A 65 -3.26 15.04 3.01
C PHE A 65 -4.51 15.88 2.72
N ALA A 66 -5.66 15.51 3.28
CA ALA A 66 -6.90 16.26 3.09
C ALA A 66 -6.80 17.68 3.64
N ARG A 67 -6.27 17.86 4.87
CA ARG A 67 -6.10 19.18 5.50
C ARG A 67 -5.10 20.09 4.79
N GLN A 68 -4.12 19.52 4.09
CA GLN A 68 -3.10 20.29 3.38
C GLN A 68 -3.46 20.53 1.91
N GLY A 69 -4.62 20.08 1.45
CA GLY A 69 -5.05 20.29 0.07
C GLY A 69 -4.54 19.25 -0.93
N TYR A 70 -3.75 18.26 -0.50
CA TYR A 70 -3.11 17.30 -1.41
C TYR A 70 -4.09 16.32 -2.06
N ALA A 71 -5.01 15.76 -1.28
CA ALA A 71 -5.80 14.61 -1.69
C ALA A 71 -7.07 14.43 -0.84
N ALA A 72 -8.17 14.02 -1.46
CA ALA A 72 -9.42 13.74 -0.76
C ALA A 72 -9.48 12.27 -0.31
N LYS A 73 -9.92 11.98 0.92
CA LYS A 73 -10.25 10.61 1.33
C LYS A 73 -11.66 10.26 0.89
N VAL A 74 -11.82 9.29 -0.02
CA VAL A 74 -13.13 8.99 -0.62
C VAL A 74 -13.70 7.65 -0.17
N LEU A 75 -12.86 6.61 -0.09
CA LEU A 75 -13.31 5.23 0.21
C LEU A 75 -12.40 4.52 1.20
N THR A 76 -12.99 3.65 2.00
CA THR A 76 -12.31 2.55 2.69
C THR A 76 -12.77 1.25 2.08
N VAL A 77 -11.84 0.39 1.68
CA VAL A 77 -12.11 -0.95 1.17
C VAL A 77 -11.56 -1.96 2.16
N ARG A 78 -12.45 -2.68 2.82
CA ARG A 78 -12.10 -3.70 3.81
C ARG A 78 -12.32 -5.09 3.23
N VAL A 79 -11.36 -5.97 3.40
CA VAL A 79 -11.51 -7.40 3.07
C VAL A 79 -11.72 -8.19 4.35
N ASP A 80 -12.85 -8.87 4.44
CA ASP A 80 -13.20 -9.63 5.64
C ASP A 80 -12.54 -11.02 5.71
N TYR A 81 -12.72 -11.73 6.82
CA TYR A 81 -12.18 -13.08 7.02
C TYR A 81 -12.68 -14.14 6.02
N ARG A 82 -13.76 -13.84 5.26
CA ARG A 82 -14.34 -14.69 4.21
C ARG A 82 -13.93 -14.24 2.80
N ASN A 83 -12.99 -13.29 2.71
CA ASN A 83 -12.50 -12.70 1.47
C ASN A 83 -13.51 -11.81 0.73
N HIS A 84 -14.56 -11.32 1.40
CA HIS A 84 -15.49 -10.38 0.77
C HIS A 84 -15.02 -8.94 0.91
N LEU A 85 -15.24 -8.16 -0.15
CA LEU A 85 -14.93 -6.73 -0.18
C LEU A 85 -16.09 -5.90 0.35
N HIS A 86 -15.79 -5.01 1.31
CA HIS A 86 -16.72 -4.06 1.88
C HIS A 86 -16.25 -2.64 1.57
N PHE A 87 -17.07 -1.89 0.84
CA PHE A 87 -16.77 -0.52 0.44
C PHE A 87 -17.54 0.44 1.35
N GLN A 88 -16.84 1.39 1.97
CA GLN A 88 -17.41 2.41 2.85
C GLN A 88 -16.94 3.80 2.42
N GLY A 89 -17.86 4.77 2.37
CA GLY A 89 -17.58 6.14 1.98
C GLY A 89 -18.56 6.65 0.91
N ALA A 90 -18.45 7.92 0.57
CA ALA A 90 -19.30 8.61 -0.39
C ALA A 90 -18.51 9.01 -1.64
N TRP A 91 -18.10 8.03 -2.45
CA TRP A 91 -17.40 8.32 -3.71
C TRP A 91 -18.33 8.14 -4.90
N THR A 92 -18.51 9.24 -5.65
CA THR A 92 -19.31 9.29 -6.88
C THR A 92 -18.48 9.00 -8.13
N GLY A 93 -17.21 8.61 -7.97
CA GLY A 93 -16.24 8.49 -9.07
C GLY A 93 -15.50 9.78 -9.39
N GLN A 94 -15.88 10.91 -8.77
CA GLN A 94 -15.24 12.22 -8.95
C GLN A 94 -14.71 12.75 -7.62
N ALA A 95 -13.42 13.10 -7.60
CA ALA A 95 -12.74 13.85 -6.55
C ALA A 95 -11.35 14.24 -7.05
N ASP A 96 -10.78 15.31 -6.51
CA ASP A 96 -9.38 15.65 -6.74
C ASP A 96 -8.48 14.73 -5.92
N ASN A 97 -7.60 13.99 -6.62
CA ASN A 97 -6.64 13.06 -6.03
C ASN A 97 -7.31 12.11 -5.01
N PRO A 98 -8.28 11.27 -5.44
CA PRO A 98 -9.02 10.43 -4.52
C PRO A 98 -8.08 9.45 -3.82
N THR A 99 -8.24 9.26 -2.52
CA THR A 99 -7.48 8.28 -1.75
C THR A 99 -8.40 7.19 -1.22
N ILE A 100 -7.92 5.96 -1.31
CA ILE A 100 -8.64 4.75 -0.93
C ILE A 100 -7.82 4.02 0.12
N GLN A 101 -8.36 3.85 1.32
CA GLN A 101 -7.68 3.12 2.39
C GLN A 101 -8.07 1.66 2.33
N VAL A 102 -7.08 0.77 2.20
CA VAL A 102 -7.29 -0.68 2.18
C VAL A 102 -7.09 -1.23 3.59
N LEU A 103 -7.98 -2.14 4.01
CA LEU A 103 -7.90 -2.85 5.29
C LEU A 103 -8.07 -4.34 5.07
N PHE A 104 -7.25 -5.14 5.75
CA PHE A 104 -7.40 -6.60 5.76
C PHE A 104 -7.78 -7.05 7.18
N ASP A 105 -8.91 -7.75 7.33
CA ASP A 105 -9.27 -8.35 8.61
C ASP A 105 -8.28 -9.47 9.00
N ARG A 106 -7.83 -10.23 8.00
CA ARG A 106 -6.71 -11.19 8.10
C ARG A 106 -5.40 -10.49 7.79
N ASN A 107 -4.96 -9.61 8.68
CA ASN A 107 -3.71 -8.86 8.56
C ASN A 107 -2.49 -9.58 9.15
N LEU A 108 -2.69 -10.65 9.94
CA LEU A 108 -1.63 -11.51 10.47
C LEU A 108 -1.62 -12.82 9.68
N THR A 109 -0.73 -12.91 8.70
CA THR A 109 -0.56 -14.08 7.82
C THR A 109 0.87 -14.57 7.87
N PHE A 110 1.11 -15.81 7.41
CA PHE A 110 2.47 -16.37 7.28
C PHE A 110 3.19 -15.90 6.00
N ASP A 111 2.42 -15.44 5.01
CA ASP A 111 2.90 -14.89 3.75
C ASP A 111 1.94 -13.80 3.22
N TYR A 112 2.31 -13.13 2.12
CA TYR A 112 1.51 -12.09 1.49
C TYR A 112 0.71 -12.56 0.25
N ARG A 113 0.69 -13.85 -0.10
CA ARG A 113 0.00 -14.34 -1.31
C ARG A 113 -1.49 -14.10 -1.27
N GLN A 114 -2.08 -14.21 -0.07
CA GLN A 114 -3.49 -13.91 0.11
C GLN A 114 -3.77 -12.41 -0.09
N GLN A 115 -2.85 -11.54 0.37
CA GLN A 115 -2.94 -10.10 0.14
C GLN A 115 -2.83 -9.76 -1.35
N THR A 116 -1.99 -10.46 -2.13
CA THR A 116 -1.93 -10.31 -3.59
C THR A 116 -3.30 -10.51 -4.23
N ARG A 117 -4.00 -11.61 -3.88
CA ARG A 117 -5.34 -11.90 -4.41
C ARG A 117 -6.34 -10.81 -4.05
N TRP A 118 -6.29 -10.32 -2.81
CA TRP A 118 -7.18 -9.25 -2.35
C TRP A 118 -6.92 -7.93 -3.06
N VAL A 119 -5.65 -7.56 -3.26
CA VAL A 119 -5.29 -6.36 -4.03
C VAL A 119 -5.82 -6.45 -5.46
N THR A 120 -5.59 -7.57 -6.15
CA THR A 120 -6.14 -7.79 -7.51
C THR A 120 -7.67 -7.71 -7.52
N GLN A 121 -8.36 -8.30 -6.53
CA GLN A 121 -9.82 -8.21 -6.40
C GLN A 121 -10.30 -6.77 -6.19
N ILE A 122 -9.61 -5.99 -5.35
CA ILE A 122 -9.93 -4.59 -5.12
C ILE A 122 -9.79 -3.79 -6.41
N LEU A 123 -8.68 -3.93 -7.13
CA LEU A 123 -8.46 -3.25 -8.41
C LEU A 123 -9.54 -3.59 -9.43
N ARG A 124 -9.90 -4.87 -9.56
CA ARG A 124 -10.96 -5.33 -10.46
C ARG A 124 -12.33 -4.78 -10.06
N ALA A 125 -12.62 -4.71 -8.76
CA ALA A 125 -13.86 -4.14 -8.26
C ALA A 125 -13.92 -2.62 -8.48
N LEU A 126 -12.80 -1.90 -8.32
CA LEU A 126 -12.71 -0.48 -8.61
C LEU A 126 -12.95 -0.20 -10.11
N HIS A 127 -12.37 -1.00 -10.98
CA HIS A 127 -12.62 -0.92 -12.42
C HIS A 127 -14.09 -1.13 -12.75
N ARG A 128 -14.70 -2.23 -12.28
CA ARG A 128 -16.10 -2.56 -12.59
C ARG A 128 -17.12 -1.62 -11.97
N ARG A 129 -16.95 -1.22 -10.71
CA ARG A 129 -17.96 -0.45 -9.95
C ARG A 129 -17.85 1.05 -10.14
N TYR A 130 -16.64 1.57 -10.35
CA TYR A 130 -16.37 3.00 -10.38
C TYR A 130 -15.72 3.47 -11.69
N GLY A 131 -15.56 2.58 -12.69
CA GLY A 131 -14.97 2.93 -13.98
C GLY A 131 -13.49 3.33 -13.89
N VAL A 132 -12.79 2.92 -12.83
CA VAL A 132 -11.38 3.26 -12.64
C VAL A 132 -10.55 2.60 -13.74
N THR A 133 -9.90 3.40 -14.58
CA THR A 133 -9.04 2.92 -15.68
C THR A 133 -7.56 3.04 -15.35
N SER A 134 -7.19 3.87 -14.38
CA SER A 134 -5.82 4.02 -13.90
C SER A 134 -5.78 4.26 -12.40
N TYR A 135 -4.67 3.91 -11.75
CA TYR A 135 -4.51 4.05 -10.30
C TYR A 135 -3.09 4.41 -9.90
N ASN A 136 -2.97 5.02 -8.72
CA ASN A 136 -1.73 5.11 -7.96
C ASN A 136 -1.82 4.19 -6.74
N ALA A 137 -0.68 3.87 -6.14
CA ALA A 137 -0.64 3.15 -4.87
C ALA A 137 0.51 3.59 -3.97
N VAL A 138 0.25 3.57 -2.66
CA VAL A 138 1.25 3.65 -1.59
C VAL A 138 1.13 2.35 -0.81
N ALA A 139 2.20 1.56 -0.77
CA ALA A 139 2.14 0.22 -0.21
C ALA A 139 3.34 -0.04 0.71
N HIS A 140 3.07 -0.51 1.93
CA HIS A 140 4.09 -0.72 2.97
C HIS A 140 4.39 -2.20 3.17
N SER A 141 5.68 -2.53 3.29
CA SER A 141 6.14 -3.88 3.66
C SER A 141 5.50 -4.96 2.78
N TRP A 142 4.94 -6.02 3.36
CA TRP A 142 4.20 -7.07 2.65
C TRP A 142 2.99 -6.58 1.83
N GLY A 143 2.38 -5.45 2.17
CA GLY A 143 1.37 -4.82 1.32
C GLY A 143 1.97 -4.33 0.00
N GLY A 144 3.22 -3.88 0.03
CA GLY A 144 4.02 -3.59 -1.15
C GLY A 144 4.36 -4.83 -1.94
N SER A 145 4.76 -5.92 -1.29
CA SER A 145 5.06 -7.19 -1.96
C SER A 145 3.81 -7.72 -2.67
N ALA A 146 2.65 -7.63 -2.00
CA ALA A 146 1.36 -7.97 -2.58
C ALA A 146 1.01 -7.14 -3.81
N MET A 147 1.24 -5.82 -3.76
CA MET A 147 1.00 -4.91 -4.89
C MET A 147 1.95 -5.18 -6.06
N VAL A 148 3.25 -5.41 -5.80
CA VAL A 148 4.23 -5.76 -6.85
C VAL A 148 3.85 -7.07 -7.52
N GLN A 149 3.48 -8.10 -6.75
CA GLN A 149 2.99 -9.35 -7.31
C GLN A 149 1.73 -9.17 -8.15
N SER A 150 0.75 -8.39 -7.68
CA SER A 150 -0.48 -8.11 -8.44
C SER A 150 -0.16 -7.39 -9.76
N LEU A 151 0.72 -6.39 -9.73
CA LEU A 151 1.16 -5.67 -10.92
C LEU A 151 1.85 -6.59 -11.95
N VAL A 152 2.79 -7.42 -11.51
CA VAL A 152 3.57 -8.26 -12.44
C VAL A 152 2.79 -9.48 -12.91
N GLN A 153 1.99 -10.10 -12.05
CA GLN A 153 1.20 -11.29 -12.41
C GLN A 153 -0.03 -10.92 -13.24
N ASP A 154 -0.78 -9.91 -12.81
CA ASP A 154 -2.10 -9.60 -13.36
C ASP A 154 -2.15 -8.27 -14.11
N GLY A 155 -1.11 -7.43 -14.06
CA GLY A 155 -1.16 -6.06 -14.58
C GLY A 155 -1.36 -5.92 -16.09
N ALA A 156 -1.35 -7.01 -16.86
CA ALA A 156 -1.73 -7.07 -18.27
C ALA A 156 -3.22 -7.38 -18.50
N ASP A 157 -3.93 -7.92 -17.51
CA ASP A 157 -5.37 -8.21 -17.55
C ASP A 157 -6.14 -6.92 -17.88
N PRO A 158 -6.95 -6.90 -18.97
CA PRO A 158 -7.72 -5.71 -19.36
C PRO A 158 -8.88 -5.39 -18.40
N SER A 159 -9.26 -6.31 -17.52
CA SER A 159 -10.26 -6.07 -16.47
C SER A 159 -9.73 -5.30 -15.26
N LEU A 160 -8.44 -4.94 -15.27
CA LEU A 160 -7.77 -4.17 -14.23
C LEU A 160 -7.38 -2.78 -14.72
N PRO A 161 -7.39 -1.76 -13.84
CA PRO A 161 -6.84 -0.44 -14.17
C PRO A 161 -5.32 -0.52 -14.34
N ARG A 162 -4.75 0.43 -15.09
CA ARG A 162 -3.29 0.53 -15.30
C ARG A 162 -2.61 1.36 -14.22
N LEU A 163 -1.42 0.96 -13.81
CA LEU A 163 -0.63 1.70 -12.84
C LEU A 163 -0.14 3.02 -13.44
N ARG A 164 -0.20 4.10 -12.65
CA ARG A 164 0.43 5.39 -12.96
C ARG A 164 1.64 5.62 -12.07
N ARG A 165 1.45 5.64 -10.75
CA ARG A 165 2.52 5.84 -9.77
C ARG A 165 2.41 4.86 -8.60
N LEU A 166 3.50 4.21 -8.24
CA LEU A 166 3.61 3.31 -7.10
C LEU A 166 4.70 3.79 -6.15
N VAL A 167 4.35 4.10 -4.91
CA VAL A 167 5.31 4.39 -3.84
C VAL A 167 5.38 3.18 -2.91
N LEU A 168 6.50 2.47 -2.97
CA LEU A 168 6.79 1.35 -2.07
C LEU A 168 7.50 1.86 -0.82
N LEU A 169 7.10 1.36 0.34
CA LEU A 169 7.66 1.74 1.65
C LEU A 169 8.24 0.50 2.32
N GLY A 170 9.57 0.33 2.26
CA GLY A 170 10.27 -0.77 2.93
C GLY A 170 9.78 -2.14 2.48
N THR A 171 9.56 -2.33 1.18
CA THR A 171 8.92 -3.52 0.63
C THR A 171 9.93 -4.63 0.38
N PRO A 172 9.82 -5.82 1.01
CA PRO A 172 10.67 -6.95 0.69
C PRO A 172 10.19 -7.61 -0.62
N VAL A 173 11.01 -7.52 -1.68
CA VAL A 173 10.68 -8.06 -3.01
C VAL A 173 11.30 -9.45 -3.23
N ASN A 174 12.44 -9.71 -2.60
CA ASN A 174 13.07 -11.03 -2.52
C ASN A 174 13.42 -11.32 -1.05
N GLU A 175 12.71 -12.25 -0.43
CA GLU A 175 12.93 -12.73 0.95
C GLU A 175 13.84 -13.97 0.99
N GLY A 176 14.37 -14.41 -0.15
CA GLY A 176 15.30 -15.54 -0.26
C GLY A 176 16.73 -15.20 0.16
N GLN A 177 17.71 -15.74 -0.56
CA GLN A 177 19.11 -15.33 -0.47
C GLN A 177 19.58 -14.83 -1.84
N ALA A 178 20.68 -14.07 -1.88
CA ALA A 178 21.21 -13.53 -3.14
C ALA A 178 21.43 -14.63 -4.21
N ASN A 179 21.93 -15.80 -3.81
CA ASN A 179 22.20 -16.93 -4.70
C ASN A 179 21.04 -17.94 -4.78
N GLN A 180 19.99 -17.75 -3.97
CA GLN A 180 18.85 -18.63 -3.91
C GLN A 180 17.58 -17.80 -3.67
N PRO A 181 17.05 -17.12 -4.72
CA PRO A 181 15.88 -16.28 -4.59
C PRO A 181 14.67 -17.10 -4.15
N ASP A 182 13.75 -16.48 -3.41
CA ASP A 182 12.52 -17.14 -3.01
C ASP A 182 11.58 -17.40 -4.22
N PRO A 183 10.62 -18.34 -4.11
CA PRO A 183 9.72 -18.68 -5.21
C PRO A 183 8.84 -17.52 -5.70
N ALA A 184 8.50 -16.57 -4.83
CA ALA A 184 7.69 -15.42 -5.20
C ALA A 184 8.51 -14.43 -6.03
N TYR A 185 9.79 -14.20 -5.72
CA TYR A 185 10.69 -13.41 -6.56
C TYR A 185 10.98 -14.08 -7.91
N GLN A 186 11.22 -15.39 -7.93
CA GLN A 186 11.42 -16.14 -9.18
C GLN A 186 10.21 -15.96 -10.12
N ARG A 187 8.99 -16.02 -9.57
CA ARG A 187 7.76 -15.78 -10.34
C ARG A 187 7.70 -14.38 -10.94
N LEU A 188 8.15 -13.35 -10.19
CA LEU A 188 8.23 -11.98 -10.73
C LEU A 188 9.16 -11.92 -11.94
N LEU A 189 10.33 -12.58 -11.87
CA LEU A 189 11.28 -12.61 -12.99
C LEU A 189 10.70 -13.31 -14.22
N THR A 190 9.99 -14.42 -14.04
CA THR A 190 9.33 -15.14 -15.15
C THR A 190 8.26 -14.29 -15.84
N LEU A 191 7.49 -13.52 -15.07
CA LEU A 191 6.31 -12.80 -15.57
C LEU A 191 6.57 -11.32 -15.89
N ARG A 192 7.81 -10.84 -15.74
CA ARG A 192 8.15 -9.41 -15.88
C ARG A 192 7.77 -8.78 -17.21
N GLN A 193 7.59 -9.56 -18.28
CA GLN A 193 7.09 -9.06 -19.57
C GLN A 193 5.69 -8.43 -19.47
N ASN A 194 4.87 -8.84 -18.49
CA ASN A 194 3.55 -8.23 -18.27
C ASN A 194 3.61 -6.74 -17.90
N LEU A 195 4.76 -6.25 -17.42
CA LEU A 195 4.97 -4.84 -17.13
C LEU A 195 4.79 -3.94 -18.36
N TRP A 196 4.90 -4.49 -19.58
CA TRP A 196 4.68 -3.73 -20.81
C TRP A 196 3.27 -3.16 -20.94
N ALA A 197 2.26 -3.80 -20.32
CA ALA A 197 0.90 -3.28 -20.29
C ALA A 197 0.74 -1.99 -19.45
N ASN A 198 1.76 -1.63 -18.65
CA ASN A 198 1.80 -0.46 -17.78
C ASN A 198 2.94 0.49 -18.19
N ALA A 199 3.23 0.58 -19.48
CA ALA A 199 4.27 1.45 -20.02
C ALA A 199 4.12 2.91 -19.53
N GLY A 200 5.24 3.50 -19.11
CA GLY A 200 5.28 4.85 -18.56
C GLY A 200 4.88 4.97 -17.09
N ALA A 201 4.54 3.87 -16.41
CA ALA A 201 4.29 3.92 -14.97
C ALA A 201 5.59 4.24 -14.20
N GLU A 202 5.46 4.99 -13.10
CA GLU A 202 6.54 5.36 -12.20
C GLU A 202 6.49 4.50 -10.93
N ILE A 203 7.60 3.85 -10.56
CA ILE A 203 7.77 3.15 -9.29
C ILE A 203 8.85 3.86 -8.48
N HIS A 204 8.45 4.43 -7.34
CA HIS A 204 9.32 5.01 -6.34
C HIS A 204 9.53 4.02 -5.20
N ASN A 205 10.70 3.41 -5.14
CA ASN A 205 11.06 2.47 -4.09
C ASN A 205 11.74 3.17 -2.92
N VAL A 206 10.99 3.40 -1.85
CA VAL A 206 11.43 4.13 -0.67
C VAL A 206 11.74 3.13 0.44
N TYR A 207 12.95 3.15 0.97
CA TYR A 207 13.36 2.22 2.03
C TYR A 207 14.25 2.90 3.07
N GLY A 208 14.08 2.48 4.32
CA GLY A 208 14.85 3.00 5.44
C GLY A 208 16.25 2.41 5.50
N ARG A 209 17.17 3.15 6.11
CA ARG A 209 18.52 2.67 6.42
C ARG A 209 18.94 3.17 7.80
N LEU A 210 18.93 2.29 8.79
CA LEU A 210 19.42 2.61 10.14
C LEU A 210 20.93 2.88 10.10
N ALA A 211 21.42 3.73 11.00
CA ALA A 211 22.83 4.11 11.05
C ALA A 211 23.72 2.87 11.21
N GLY A 212 24.72 2.73 10.33
CA GLY A 212 25.63 1.57 10.35
C GLY A 212 25.03 0.26 9.81
N HIS A 213 23.78 0.24 9.37
CA HIS A 213 23.10 -0.99 8.93
C HIS A 213 22.55 -0.86 7.50
N ALA A 214 22.52 -1.97 6.75
CA ALA A 214 21.88 -2.06 5.44
C ALA A 214 20.44 -2.59 5.56
N THR A 215 19.67 -2.06 6.50
CA THR A 215 18.29 -2.45 6.81
C THR A 215 17.55 -1.30 7.49
N ASP A 216 16.23 -1.29 7.40
CA ASP A 216 15.34 -0.42 8.19
C ASP A 216 14.99 -1.02 9.58
N GLY A 217 15.65 -2.13 9.95
CA GLY A 217 15.42 -2.88 11.18
C GLY A 217 14.49 -4.08 11.00
N GLN A 218 13.81 -4.21 9.86
CA GLN A 218 13.00 -5.39 9.52
C GLN A 218 13.32 -5.90 8.11
N VAL A 219 13.45 -4.99 7.14
CA VAL A 219 13.68 -5.32 5.74
C VAL A 219 15.09 -4.90 5.34
N PRO A 220 15.98 -5.85 5.01
CA PRO A 220 17.28 -5.55 4.43
C PRO A 220 17.14 -4.80 3.09
N VAL A 221 18.04 -3.85 2.85
CA VAL A 221 18.07 -3.03 1.63
C VAL A 221 18.14 -3.89 0.36
N TRP A 222 18.86 -5.02 0.41
CA TRP A 222 18.97 -5.92 -0.74
C TRP A 222 17.64 -6.59 -1.10
N GLN A 223 16.77 -6.88 -0.11
CA GLN A 223 15.43 -7.41 -0.35
C GLN A 223 14.54 -6.38 -1.03
N ALA A 224 14.66 -5.11 -0.63
CA ALA A 224 13.88 -4.01 -1.21
C ALA A 224 14.35 -3.65 -2.63
N THR A 225 15.66 -3.59 -2.84
CA THR A 225 16.25 -3.22 -4.14
C THR A 225 16.29 -4.37 -5.14
N ALA A 226 15.92 -5.60 -4.75
CA ALA A 226 15.71 -6.72 -5.66
C ALA A 226 14.73 -6.40 -6.80
N LEU A 227 13.82 -5.43 -6.62
CA LEU A 227 12.92 -4.96 -7.66
C LEU A 227 13.64 -4.53 -8.95
N ARG A 228 14.91 -4.07 -8.85
CA ARG A 228 15.77 -3.75 -10.00
C ARG A 228 15.77 -4.87 -11.05
N GLY A 229 15.88 -6.13 -10.63
CA GLY A 229 15.95 -7.27 -11.55
C GLY A 229 14.63 -7.54 -12.28
N VAL A 230 13.51 -7.23 -11.63
CA VAL A 230 12.17 -7.42 -12.19
C VAL A 230 11.85 -6.32 -13.20
N VAL A 231 12.15 -5.06 -12.89
CA VAL A 231 11.85 -3.92 -13.77
C VAL A 231 12.92 -3.66 -14.85
N ALA A 232 14.06 -4.35 -14.79
CA ALA A 232 15.11 -4.22 -15.80
C ALA A 232 14.55 -4.47 -17.21
N GLN A 233 14.88 -3.55 -18.14
CA GLN A 233 14.44 -3.59 -19.55
C GLN A 233 12.91 -3.53 -19.75
N SER A 234 12.16 -3.09 -18.73
CA SER A 234 10.73 -2.82 -18.85
C SER A 234 10.48 -1.33 -19.14
N PRO A 235 9.30 -0.95 -19.63
CA PRO A 235 8.94 0.47 -19.84
C PRO A 235 8.55 1.21 -18.55
N ILE A 236 8.95 0.70 -17.39
CA ILE A 236 8.65 1.27 -16.06
C ILE A 236 9.78 2.22 -15.66
N HIS A 237 9.43 3.43 -15.24
CA HIS A 237 10.37 4.37 -14.65
C HIS A 237 10.59 4.02 -13.17
N TYR A 238 11.76 3.48 -12.84
CA TYR A 238 12.09 3.03 -11.49
C TYR A 238 13.08 3.97 -10.81
N THR A 239 12.77 4.42 -9.60
CA THR A 239 13.61 5.32 -8.80
C THR A 239 13.69 4.85 -7.36
N GLU A 240 14.88 4.85 -6.78
CA GLU A 240 15.11 4.45 -5.39
C GLU A 240 15.36 5.67 -4.49
N HIS A 241 14.74 5.64 -3.31
CA HIS A 241 14.81 6.70 -2.31
C HIS A 241 15.28 6.11 -0.97
N PRO A 242 16.59 5.95 -0.76
CA PRO A 242 17.10 5.55 0.54
C PRO A 242 16.88 6.66 1.56
N ILE A 243 16.30 6.32 2.73
CA ILE A 243 16.03 7.29 3.79
C ILE A 243 16.92 7.01 5.02
N PRO A 244 18.01 7.77 5.19
CA PRO A 244 18.92 7.59 6.33
C PRO A 244 18.22 7.75 7.68
N GLY A 245 18.60 6.92 8.64
CA GLY A 245 18.17 6.94 10.04
C GLY A 245 16.70 6.60 10.26
N LEU A 246 15.99 6.09 9.25
CA LEU A 246 14.57 5.79 9.37
C LEU A 246 14.31 4.29 9.48
N GLY A 247 13.62 3.88 10.53
CA GLY A 247 13.22 2.48 10.75
C GLY A 247 11.90 2.12 10.06
N HIS A 248 11.60 0.82 9.97
CA HIS A 248 10.53 0.25 9.17
C HIS A 248 9.14 0.91 9.40
N GLY A 249 8.63 0.93 10.64
CA GLY A 249 7.33 1.53 10.94
C GLY A 249 7.29 3.07 10.79
N ARG A 250 8.46 3.73 10.74
CA ARG A 250 8.54 5.17 10.52
C ARG A 250 8.39 5.56 9.06
N LEU A 251 8.52 4.62 8.12
CA LEU A 251 8.32 4.86 6.69
C LEU A 251 6.89 5.32 6.35
N HIS A 252 5.88 4.89 7.12
CA HIS A 252 4.50 5.33 6.95
C HIS A 252 4.01 6.30 8.05
N SER A 253 4.74 6.46 9.16
CA SER A 253 4.28 7.29 10.30
C SER A 253 5.00 8.63 10.46
N ALA A 254 6.22 8.78 9.93
CA ALA A 254 6.98 10.03 10.07
C ALA A 254 6.46 11.13 9.13
N ARG A 255 6.35 12.37 9.63
CA ARG A 255 5.83 13.51 8.86
C ARG A 255 6.63 13.80 7.57
N LYS A 256 7.96 13.67 7.62
CA LYS A 256 8.82 13.83 6.44
C LYS A 256 8.46 12.85 5.31
N MET A 257 7.98 11.66 5.67
CA MET A 257 7.55 10.67 4.69
C MET A 257 6.22 11.04 4.07
N TRP A 258 5.31 11.64 4.83
CA TRP A 258 4.05 12.13 4.26
C TRP A 258 4.31 13.23 3.23
N GLN A 259 5.22 14.15 3.52
CA GLN A 259 5.66 15.17 2.56
C GLN A 259 6.27 14.55 1.30
N LEU A 260 7.20 13.58 1.46
CA LEU A 260 7.80 12.88 0.33
C LEU A 260 6.75 12.14 -0.51
N ILE A 261 5.82 11.40 0.11
CA ILE A 261 4.75 10.69 -0.59
C ILE A 261 3.89 11.68 -1.40
N ALA A 262 3.52 12.82 -0.81
CA ALA A 262 2.76 13.84 -1.52
C ALA A 262 3.56 14.43 -2.71
N GLN A 263 4.87 14.65 -2.54
CA GLN A 263 5.77 15.09 -3.60
C GLN A 263 5.80 14.11 -4.77
N LEU A 264 5.97 12.82 -4.48
CA LEU A 264 6.06 11.78 -5.50
C LEU A 264 4.73 11.55 -6.23
N LEU A 265 3.59 11.81 -5.58
CA LEU A 265 2.28 11.50 -6.14
C LEU A 265 1.58 12.67 -6.82
N TRP A 266 1.64 13.88 -6.26
CA TRP A 266 0.69 14.94 -6.61
C TRP A 266 1.32 16.30 -6.87
N LEU A 267 2.58 16.55 -6.52
CA LEU A 267 3.21 17.82 -6.85
C LEU A 267 3.45 17.94 -8.36
N LYS A 268 3.23 19.13 -8.89
CA LYS A 268 3.72 19.47 -10.22
C LYS A 268 5.24 19.32 -10.21
N LYS A 269 5.78 18.67 -11.24
CA LYS A 269 7.21 18.75 -11.52
C LYS A 269 7.44 20.17 -12.06
N ASP A 270 8.45 20.86 -11.55
CA ASP A 270 8.89 22.11 -12.16
C ASP A 270 9.47 21.75 -13.53
N ASP A 271 8.90 22.33 -14.60
CA ASP A 271 9.40 22.19 -15.98
C ASP A 271 10.67 23.02 -16.18
#